data_AF-A0A822XN86-F1
#
_entry.id   AF-A0A822XN86-F1
#
_cell.length_a   1.000
_cell.length_b   1.000
_cell.length_c   1.000
_cell.angle_alpha   90.00
_cell.angle_beta   90.00
_cell.angle_gamma   90.00
#
_symmetry.space_group_name_H-M   'P 1'
#
loop_
_entity.id
_entity.type
_entity.pdbx_description
1 polymer ?
#
loop_
_entity_poly.entity_id
_entity_poly.type
_entity_poly.pdbx_seq_one_letter_code
_entity_poly.pdbx_strand_id
1 'polypeptide(L)'
;MSTQRTDGMLGFLAGNFGNTLEGNPQCSPSTQQFSQAVELGQKLANKHFFQHVLEENVFEDGNHLYRFLDHDPLVLSHCYNIPRGILDAKPKPIVEIASRLRFLSYAIFEAYTSEDGKHIDYRSIHGSEEFSRYLRIVEELQRVELQDMSREEKLAFFINLYNMMAIHGILVWGYPLSAQERRKLFGDFKYVIGGSTYSLSVIHNGILRGNQRPPYNLIRPFGVKDKRSKVALPYVEPLIHFALVYGTRSGPSLRCYSPGNIDKELMEAAHNFLRNGGVIIDAETKVASLNKILRWYSVDFGKSEVEILKHISNYLVAEKSELLLELLANGQLKVTYQPYDWGMNS
;
A
#
# COMPACT_ATOMS: atom_id res chain seq x y z
N MET A 1 -18.68 5.45 20.72
CA MET A 1 -18.99 4.47 19.67
C MET A 1 -20.30 4.85 18.99
N SER A 2 -20.31 5.66 17.92
CA SER A 2 -21.58 6.02 17.25
C SER A 2 -21.76 5.22 15.95
N THR A 3 -22.17 3.96 16.08
CA THR A 3 -22.85 3.28 14.95
C THR A 3 -24.30 3.73 15.01
N GLN A 4 -24.80 4.32 13.93
CA GLN A 4 -26.18 4.81 13.87
C GLN A 4 -26.99 3.93 12.92
N ARG A 5 -28.24 3.64 13.31
CA ARG A 5 -29.24 3.13 12.37
C ARG A 5 -29.57 4.20 11.36
N THR A 6 -29.91 3.80 10.14
CA THR A 6 -30.33 4.73 9.07
C THR A 6 -31.37 5.72 9.57
N ASP A 7 -32.41 5.29 10.29
CA ASP A 7 -33.45 6.19 10.79
C ASP A 7 -32.89 7.31 11.69
N GLY A 8 -31.90 6.99 12.53
CA GLY A 8 -31.23 7.96 13.38
C GLY A 8 -30.33 8.92 12.58
N MET A 9 -29.65 8.41 11.55
CA MET A 9 -28.81 9.22 10.67
C MET A 9 -29.66 10.11 9.74
N LEU A 10 -30.78 9.60 9.23
CA LEU A 10 -31.77 10.35 8.46
C LEU A 10 -32.44 11.42 9.32
N GLY A 11 -32.78 11.12 10.57
CA GLY A 11 -33.29 12.12 11.52
C GLY A 11 -32.28 13.24 11.78
N PHE A 12 -30.99 12.91 11.94
CA PHE A 12 -29.92 13.90 12.06
C PHE A 12 -29.75 14.76 10.80
N LEU A 13 -29.70 14.14 9.62
CA LEU A 13 -29.56 14.85 8.34
C LEU A 13 -30.80 15.71 8.05
N ALA A 14 -32.01 15.19 8.24
CA ALA A 14 -33.27 15.90 8.09
C ALA A 14 -33.43 17.06 9.08
N GLY A 15 -33.01 16.87 10.34
CA GLY A 15 -33.02 17.92 11.36
C GLY A 15 -32.13 19.12 11.00
N ASN A 16 -31.02 18.89 10.31
CA ASN A 16 -30.17 19.97 9.80
C ASN A 16 -30.77 20.73 8.60
N PHE A 17 -31.66 20.11 7.82
CA PHE A 17 -32.48 20.82 6.82
C PHE A 17 -33.58 21.68 7.48
N GLY A 18 -34.09 21.25 8.65
CA GLY A 18 -35.10 21.98 9.42
C GLY A 18 -34.62 23.29 10.05
N ASN A 19 -33.30 23.48 10.22
CA ASN A 19 -32.74 24.69 10.84
C ASN A 19 -32.68 25.92 9.91
N THR A 20 -33.35 25.90 8.74
CA THR A 20 -33.51 27.09 7.87
C THR A 20 -34.93 27.60 7.71
N LEU A 21 -35.92 27.04 8.42
CA LEU A 21 -37.24 27.63 8.55
C LEU A 21 -37.68 27.51 10.02
N GLU A 22 -38.04 28.64 10.62
CA GLU A 22 -38.48 28.75 12.01
C GLU A 22 -39.45 27.64 12.44
N GLY A 23 -39.20 27.03 13.59
CA GLY A 23 -40.26 26.51 14.46
C GLY A 23 -40.44 25.00 14.56
N ASN A 24 -40.22 24.53 15.79
CA ASN A 24 -40.92 23.43 16.49
C ASN A 24 -40.26 22.02 16.49
N PRO A 25 -39.81 21.51 17.66
CA PRO A 25 -39.12 20.21 17.80
C PRO A 25 -40.05 18.98 17.82
N GLN A 26 -41.25 19.04 17.23
CA GLN A 26 -42.23 17.93 17.26
C GLN A 26 -42.82 17.51 15.90
N CYS A 27 -42.35 18.05 14.77
CA CYS A 27 -42.81 17.56 13.47
C CYS A 27 -41.91 16.44 12.94
N SER A 28 -42.50 15.26 12.75
CA SER A 28 -41.95 14.20 11.90
C SER A 28 -41.58 14.81 10.54
N PRO A 29 -40.40 14.51 9.97
CA PRO A 29 -39.99 15.11 8.70
C PRO A 29 -40.99 14.78 7.58
N SER A 30 -41.21 15.71 6.66
CA SER A 30 -42.03 15.48 5.47
C SER A 30 -41.38 14.44 4.55
N THR A 31 -42.17 13.75 3.72
CA THR A 31 -41.66 12.80 2.71
C THR A 31 -40.60 13.42 1.79
N GLN A 32 -40.74 14.72 1.48
CA GLN A 32 -39.77 15.48 0.69
C GLN A 32 -38.45 15.71 1.44
N GLN A 33 -38.50 16.04 2.73
CA GLN A 33 -37.31 16.18 3.57
C GLN A 33 -36.56 14.85 3.75
N PHE A 34 -37.29 13.74 3.87
CA PHE A 34 -36.69 12.40 3.90
C PHE A 34 -35.97 12.08 2.59
N SER A 35 -36.61 12.34 1.45
CA SER A 35 -35.97 12.13 0.13
C SER A 35 -34.69 12.96 -0.03
N GLN A 36 -34.71 14.24 0.39
CA GLN A 36 -33.53 15.11 0.38
C GLN A 36 -32.44 14.64 1.34
N ALA A 37 -32.81 14.12 2.51
CA ALA A 37 -31.88 13.55 3.48
C ALA A 37 -31.22 12.26 2.96
N VAL A 38 -31.96 11.40 2.28
CA VAL A 38 -31.41 10.22 1.58
C VAL A 38 -30.43 10.65 0.51
N GLU A 39 -30.78 11.63 -0.33
CA GLU A 39 -29.89 12.14 -1.38
C GLU A 39 -28.61 12.76 -0.80
N LEU A 40 -28.71 13.53 0.30
CA LEU A 40 -27.55 14.07 1.00
C LEU A 40 -26.69 12.96 1.60
N GLY A 41 -27.30 11.97 2.25
CA GLY A 41 -26.60 10.84 2.81
C GLY A 41 -25.87 10.03 1.75
N GLN A 42 -26.47 9.82 0.58
CA GLN A 42 -25.82 9.21 -0.58
C GLN A 42 -24.61 10.04 -1.05
N LYS A 43 -24.75 11.37 -1.14
CA LYS A 43 -23.63 12.27 -1.50
C LYS A 43 -22.49 12.19 -0.49
N LEU A 44 -22.78 12.11 0.81
CA LEU A 44 -21.77 12.01 1.87
C LEU A 44 -21.10 10.63 1.91
N ALA A 45 -21.87 9.55 1.74
CA ALA A 45 -21.33 8.19 1.64
C ALA A 45 -20.43 8.02 0.41
N ASN A 46 -20.85 8.54 -0.75
CA ASN A 46 -20.06 8.55 -1.98
C ASN A 46 -18.77 9.39 -1.85
N LYS A 47 -18.74 10.36 -0.92
CA LYS A 47 -17.55 11.16 -0.59
C LYS A 47 -16.75 10.59 0.58
N HIS A 48 -17.02 9.35 0.99
CA HIS A 48 -16.32 8.63 2.04
C HIS A 48 -16.35 9.30 3.44
N PHE A 49 -17.44 9.99 3.80
CA PHE A 49 -17.60 10.47 5.19
C PHE A 49 -18.02 9.34 6.15
N PHE A 50 -18.87 8.43 5.68
CA PHE A 50 -19.29 7.26 6.42
C PHE A 50 -19.55 6.11 5.46
N GLN A 51 -19.60 4.89 5.99
CA GLN A 51 -19.80 3.68 5.21
C GLN A 51 -20.80 2.75 5.87
N HIS A 52 -21.44 1.91 5.06
CA HIS A 52 -22.25 0.80 5.55
C HIS A 52 -21.35 -0.17 6.32
N VAL A 53 -21.79 -0.62 7.50
CA VAL A 53 -20.97 -1.47 8.39
C VAL A 53 -20.56 -2.80 7.73
N LEU A 54 -21.37 -3.32 6.82
CA LEU A 54 -21.06 -4.53 6.05
C LEU A 54 -20.52 -4.24 4.64
N GLU A 55 -20.37 -2.96 4.26
CA GLU A 55 -19.93 -2.51 2.93
C GLU A 55 -20.80 -2.93 1.73
N GLU A 56 -21.94 -3.59 1.96
CA GLU A 56 -22.79 -4.17 0.90
C GLU A 56 -23.72 -3.18 0.20
N ASN A 57 -24.07 -2.05 0.84
CA ASN A 57 -25.17 -1.20 0.38
C ASN A 57 -24.73 0.25 0.11
N VAL A 58 -25.44 0.89 -0.82
CA VAL A 58 -25.48 2.35 -0.98
C VAL A 58 -26.37 2.91 0.13
N PHE A 59 -26.13 4.15 0.58
CA PHE A 59 -27.00 4.76 1.59
C PHE A 59 -28.44 4.83 1.09
N GLU A 60 -29.34 4.16 1.80
CA GLU A 60 -30.75 4.03 1.47
C GLU A 60 -31.59 4.01 2.75
N ASP A 61 -32.86 4.40 2.61
CA ASP A 61 -33.84 4.29 3.68
C ASP A 61 -34.12 2.82 4.01
N GLY A 62 -34.00 2.43 5.28
CA GLY A 62 -34.10 1.03 5.72
C GLY A 62 -33.29 0.73 6.99
N ASN A 63 -33.37 -0.50 7.51
CA ASN A 63 -32.77 -0.84 8.81
C ASN A 63 -31.28 -1.25 8.71
N HIS A 64 -30.49 -0.40 8.05
CA HIS A 64 -29.05 -0.59 7.84
C HIS A 64 -28.24 0.15 8.89
N LEU A 65 -26.99 -0.30 9.10
CA LEU A 65 -26.06 0.32 10.03
C LEU A 65 -24.95 1.01 9.24
N TYR A 66 -24.71 2.27 9.59
CA TYR A 66 -23.64 3.07 9.02
C TYR A 66 -22.71 3.57 10.11
N ARG A 67 -21.44 3.77 9.75
CA ARG A 67 -20.40 4.25 10.64
C ARG A 67 -19.52 5.29 9.96
N PHE A 68 -19.28 6.40 10.63
CA PHE A 68 -18.26 7.38 10.24
C PHE A 68 -16.87 6.75 10.31
N LEU A 69 -16.01 7.05 9.35
CA LEU A 69 -14.70 6.38 9.25
C LEU A 69 -13.83 6.64 10.49
N ASP A 70 -13.82 7.85 11.02
CA ASP A 70 -13.09 8.23 12.23
C ASP A 70 -13.72 7.68 13.53
N HIS A 71 -14.91 7.09 13.47
CA HIS A 71 -15.51 6.36 14.58
C HIS A 71 -15.31 4.85 14.47
N ASP A 72 -14.66 4.36 13.42
CA ASP A 72 -14.33 2.95 13.28
C ASP A 72 -13.19 2.54 14.23
N PRO A 73 -13.40 1.53 15.11
CA PRO A 73 -12.37 1.09 16.04
C PRO A 73 -11.07 0.68 15.36
N LEU A 74 -11.13 0.08 14.17
CA LEU A 74 -9.95 -0.31 13.38
C LEU A 74 -9.19 0.95 12.93
N VAL A 75 -9.91 1.95 12.44
CA VAL A 75 -9.32 3.21 11.99
C VAL A 75 -8.64 3.92 13.17
N LEU A 76 -9.32 4.04 14.30
CA LEU A 76 -8.78 4.69 15.51
C LEU A 76 -7.57 3.99 16.12
N SER A 77 -7.49 2.65 16.03
CA SER A 77 -6.41 1.89 16.67
C SER A 77 -5.23 1.57 15.75
N HIS A 78 -5.44 1.58 14.43
CA HIS A 78 -4.46 1.06 13.47
C HIS A 78 -4.15 1.99 12.30
N CYS A 79 -4.89 3.10 12.10
CA CYS A 79 -4.63 4.03 11.00
C CYS A 79 -3.86 5.28 11.45
N TYR A 80 -2.71 5.51 10.81
CA TYR A 80 -1.73 6.54 11.23
C TYR A 80 -1.74 7.81 10.35
N ASN A 81 -2.79 8.01 9.56
CA ASN A 81 -3.00 9.21 8.74
C ASN A 81 -4.39 9.86 8.98
N ILE A 82 -4.98 9.62 10.15
CA ILE A 82 -6.22 10.27 10.58
C ILE A 82 -6.16 10.72 12.06
N PRO A 83 -5.04 11.28 12.54
CA PRO A 83 -4.89 11.63 13.96
C PRO A 83 -5.87 12.71 14.42
N ARG A 84 -6.47 13.46 13.48
CA ARG A 84 -7.39 14.58 13.72
C ARG A 84 -8.82 14.33 13.25
N GLY A 85 -9.17 13.08 12.91
CA GLY A 85 -10.47 12.74 12.30
C GLY A 85 -10.53 13.04 10.80
N ILE A 86 -11.72 12.90 10.22
CA ILE A 86 -11.92 13.07 8.78
C ILE A 86 -11.72 14.53 8.36
N LEU A 87 -10.96 14.77 7.29
CA LEU A 87 -10.84 16.11 6.70
C LEU A 87 -12.11 16.50 5.93
N ASP A 88 -12.74 17.62 6.29
CA ASP A 88 -13.94 18.13 5.63
C ASP A 88 -13.67 18.76 4.24
N ALA A 89 -12.44 19.21 4.01
CA ALA A 89 -12.02 19.87 2.78
C ALA A 89 -12.26 18.99 1.54
N LYS A 90 -12.69 19.58 0.42
CA LYS A 90 -12.92 18.83 -0.83
C LYS A 90 -11.66 18.04 -1.21
N PRO A 91 -11.75 16.72 -1.48
CA PRO A 91 -10.61 15.92 -1.88
C PRO A 91 -9.98 16.47 -3.14
N LYS A 92 -8.65 16.57 -3.13
CA LYS A 92 -7.86 16.94 -4.31
C LYS A 92 -7.65 15.71 -5.21
N PRO A 93 -7.37 15.91 -6.51
CA PRO A 93 -7.00 14.80 -7.38
C PRO A 93 -5.81 14.01 -6.82
N ILE A 94 -5.89 12.68 -6.85
CA ILE A 94 -4.84 11.82 -6.31
C ILE A 94 -3.47 12.10 -6.94
N VAL A 95 -3.42 12.44 -8.23
CA VAL A 95 -2.20 12.79 -8.95
C VAL A 95 -1.46 13.99 -8.36
N GLU A 96 -2.18 15.00 -7.84
CA GLU A 96 -1.57 16.15 -7.17
C GLU A 96 -0.95 15.74 -5.83
N ILE A 97 -1.71 14.96 -5.04
CA ILE A 97 -1.26 14.48 -3.73
C ILE A 97 -0.06 13.53 -3.90
N ALA A 98 -0.14 12.58 -4.83
CA ALA A 98 0.93 11.63 -5.16
C ALA A 98 2.21 12.35 -5.60
N SER A 99 2.10 13.41 -6.42
CA SER A 99 3.24 14.23 -6.82
C SER A 99 3.92 14.90 -5.63
N ARG A 100 3.14 15.54 -4.73
CA ARG A 100 3.66 16.19 -3.52
C ARG A 100 4.30 15.18 -2.55
N LEU A 101 3.66 14.04 -2.33
CA LEU A 101 4.20 12.95 -1.52
C LEU A 101 5.52 12.43 -2.10
N ARG A 102 5.58 12.20 -3.41
CA ARG A 102 6.79 11.75 -4.11
C ARG A 102 7.94 12.74 -3.95
N PHE A 103 7.70 14.05 -4.11
CA PHE A 103 8.76 15.05 -3.93
C PHE A 103 9.31 15.06 -2.50
N LEU A 104 8.46 14.91 -1.48
CA LEU A 104 8.92 14.79 -0.10
C LEU A 104 9.65 13.46 0.15
N SER A 105 9.16 12.35 -0.39
CA SER A 105 9.85 11.06 -0.32
C SER A 105 11.23 11.14 -0.95
N TYR A 106 11.35 11.75 -2.13
CA TYR A 106 12.64 11.97 -2.78
C TYR A 106 13.60 12.79 -1.92
N ALA A 107 13.16 13.93 -1.39
CA ALA A 107 13.98 14.78 -0.52
C ALA A 107 14.43 14.04 0.76
N ILE A 108 13.54 13.26 1.38
CA ILE A 108 13.85 12.43 2.55
C ILE A 108 14.88 11.35 2.18
N PHE A 109 14.70 10.66 1.06
CA PHE A 109 15.61 9.59 0.66
C PHE A 109 16.99 10.13 0.30
N GLU A 110 17.06 11.24 -0.42
CA GLU A 110 18.32 11.91 -0.76
C GLU A 110 19.08 12.37 0.50
N ALA A 111 18.38 12.97 1.47
CA ALA A 111 19.03 13.55 2.65
C ALA A 111 19.43 12.51 3.72
N TYR A 112 18.70 11.40 3.83
CA TYR A 112 18.80 10.49 4.97
C TYR A 112 19.08 9.03 4.60
N THR A 113 19.52 8.76 3.37
CA THR A 113 20.00 7.43 2.98
C THR A 113 21.38 7.46 2.38
N SER A 114 22.11 6.35 2.50
CA SER A 114 23.39 6.15 1.82
C SER A 114 23.23 6.20 0.30
N GLU A 115 24.31 6.48 -0.43
CA GLU A 115 24.30 6.57 -1.90
C GLU A 115 23.76 5.31 -2.59
N ASP A 116 23.96 4.14 -1.99
CA ASP A 116 23.45 2.85 -2.48
C ASP A 116 22.00 2.54 -2.06
N GLY A 117 21.38 3.41 -1.26
CA GLY A 117 20.04 3.29 -0.70
C GLY A 117 19.86 2.14 0.29
N LYS A 118 20.96 1.56 0.82
CA LYS A 118 20.93 0.40 1.72
C LYS A 118 20.91 0.75 3.19
N HIS A 119 21.35 1.93 3.58
CA HIS A 119 21.37 2.40 4.95
C HIS A 119 20.49 3.65 5.09
N ILE A 120 19.63 3.67 6.11
CA ILE A 120 18.64 4.71 6.34
C ILE A 120 18.84 5.29 7.75
N ASP A 121 19.03 6.60 7.85
CA ASP A 121 19.08 7.31 9.13
C ASP A 121 17.65 7.63 9.62
N TYR A 122 16.99 6.61 10.17
CA TYR A 122 15.66 6.72 10.74
C TYR A 122 15.56 7.82 11.81
N ARG A 123 16.62 8.03 12.61
CA ARG A 123 16.60 9.01 13.70
C ARG A 123 16.50 10.43 13.15
N SER A 124 17.29 10.74 12.12
CA SER A 124 17.24 12.06 11.47
C SER A 124 15.95 12.27 10.69
N ILE A 125 15.40 11.23 10.05
CA ILE A 125 14.07 11.30 9.40
C ILE A 125 12.99 11.68 10.40
N HIS A 126 12.95 11.05 11.58
CA HIS A 126 11.93 11.32 12.58
C HIS A 126 11.90 12.79 13.04
N GLY A 127 13.07 13.44 13.09
CA GLY A 127 13.22 14.84 13.50
C GLY A 127 13.07 15.87 12.38
N SER A 128 12.84 15.44 11.13
CA SER A 128 12.88 16.34 9.97
C SER A 128 11.54 17.05 9.71
N GLU A 129 11.63 18.25 9.14
CA GLU A 129 10.45 19.02 8.73
C GLU A 129 9.82 18.40 7.46
N GLU A 130 10.62 17.76 6.62
CA GLU A 130 10.19 17.04 5.42
C GLU A 130 9.28 15.87 5.80
N PHE A 131 9.67 15.08 6.82
CA PHE A 131 8.84 13.99 7.32
C PHE A 131 7.57 14.52 7.99
N SER A 132 7.68 15.59 8.78
CA SER A 132 6.52 16.26 9.39
C SER A 132 5.54 16.78 8.33
N ARG A 133 6.03 17.32 7.21
CA ARG A 133 5.21 17.70 6.04
C ARG A 133 4.57 16.49 5.39
N TYR A 134 5.34 15.41 5.21
CA TYR A 134 4.83 14.17 4.62
C TYR A 134 3.63 13.64 5.40
N LEU A 135 3.73 13.61 6.73
CA LEU A 135 2.65 13.18 7.63
C LEU A 135 1.38 14.03 7.47
N ARG A 136 1.50 15.34 7.26
CA ARG A 136 0.34 16.22 7.01
C ARG A 136 -0.32 15.94 5.67
N ILE A 137 0.44 15.57 4.63
CA ILE A 137 -0.10 15.31 3.30
C ILE A 137 -0.79 13.95 3.22
N VAL A 138 -0.30 12.92 3.93
CA VAL A 138 -0.97 11.60 3.92
C VAL A 138 -2.36 11.65 4.56
N GLU A 139 -2.68 12.65 5.38
CA GLU A 139 -4.06 12.89 5.85
C GLU A 139 -5.01 13.26 4.69
N GLU A 140 -4.52 13.88 3.62
CA GLU A 140 -5.34 14.21 2.44
C GLU A 140 -5.79 12.95 1.67
N LEU A 141 -5.19 11.77 1.92
CA LEU A 141 -5.53 10.51 1.26
C LEU A 141 -6.87 9.91 1.68
N GLN A 142 -7.44 10.35 2.81
CA GLN A 142 -8.58 9.70 3.45
C GLN A 142 -9.79 9.53 2.52
N ARG A 143 -10.03 10.47 1.59
CA ARG A 143 -11.25 10.53 0.75
C ARG A 143 -10.94 10.72 -0.74
N VAL A 144 -9.75 10.33 -1.18
CA VAL A 144 -9.33 10.44 -2.59
C VAL A 144 -9.99 9.38 -3.46
N GLU A 145 -10.21 9.70 -4.72
CA GLU A 145 -10.64 8.73 -5.74
C GLU A 145 -9.42 8.06 -6.38
N LEU A 146 -9.41 6.73 -6.42
CA LEU A 146 -8.27 5.92 -6.90
C LEU A 146 -8.54 5.19 -8.23
N GLN A 147 -9.80 5.16 -8.69
CA GLN A 147 -10.22 4.27 -9.79
C GLN A 147 -9.58 4.66 -11.13
N ASP A 148 -9.42 5.96 -11.38
CA ASP A 148 -8.99 6.51 -12.67
C ASP A 148 -7.47 6.59 -12.85
N MET A 149 -6.68 6.10 -11.88
CA MET A 149 -5.22 6.09 -12.02
C MET A 149 -4.77 5.09 -13.08
N SER A 150 -3.86 5.51 -13.95
CA SER A 150 -3.13 4.63 -14.87
C SER A 150 -2.29 3.58 -14.12
N ARG A 151 -1.79 2.56 -14.84
CA ARG A 151 -0.87 1.56 -14.26
C ARG A 151 0.36 2.26 -13.68
N GLU A 152 0.91 3.21 -14.42
CA GLU A 152 2.16 3.89 -14.10
C GLU A 152 2.00 4.77 -12.85
N GLU A 153 0.89 5.49 -12.75
CA GLU A 153 0.54 6.26 -11.56
C GLU A 153 0.30 5.36 -10.36
N LYS A 154 -0.42 4.24 -10.52
CA LYS A 154 -0.65 3.27 -9.44
C LYS A 154 0.66 2.70 -8.91
N LEU A 155 1.54 2.22 -9.79
CA LEU A 155 2.85 1.67 -9.42
C LEU A 155 3.68 2.70 -8.66
N ALA A 156 3.89 3.88 -9.24
CA ALA A 156 4.71 4.92 -8.60
C ALA A 156 4.12 5.36 -7.25
N PHE A 157 2.81 5.58 -7.19
CA PHE A 157 2.14 6.00 -5.95
C PHE A 157 2.26 4.94 -4.85
N PHE A 158 1.83 3.70 -5.12
CA PHE A 158 1.76 2.66 -4.10
C PHE A 158 3.12 2.15 -3.66
N ILE A 159 4.14 2.15 -4.53
CA ILE A 159 5.52 1.78 -4.14
C ILE A 159 6.11 2.84 -3.21
N ASN A 160 6.02 4.13 -3.59
CA ASN A 160 6.52 5.22 -2.75
C ASN A 160 5.77 5.28 -1.41
N LEU A 161 4.44 5.15 -1.45
CA LEU A 161 3.61 5.14 -0.26
C LEU A 161 3.96 3.95 0.65
N TYR A 162 4.13 2.74 0.10
CA TYR A 162 4.55 1.56 0.85
C TYR A 162 5.88 1.80 1.55
N ASN A 163 6.89 2.28 0.81
CA ASN A 163 8.23 2.50 1.35
C ASN A 163 8.21 3.53 2.50
N MET A 164 7.47 4.63 2.33
CA MET A 164 7.30 5.62 3.40
C MET A 164 6.44 5.11 4.56
N MET A 165 5.42 4.30 4.30
CA MET A 165 4.62 3.66 5.35
C MET A 165 5.47 2.68 6.17
N ALA A 166 6.40 1.95 5.55
CA ALA A 166 7.32 1.06 6.24
C ALA A 166 8.26 1.87 7.15
N ILE A 167 8.82 2.97 6.65
CA ILE A 167 9.63 3.90 7.45
C ILE A 167 8.80 4.45 8.62
N HIS A 168 7.61 4.99 8.35
CA HIS A 168 6.74 5.54 9.39
C HIS A 168 6.37 4.48 10.44
N GLY A 169 6.05 3.27 10.01
CA GLY A 169 5.77 2.16 10.92
C GLY A 169 6.95 1.80 11.81
N ILE A 170 8.17 1.72 11.26
CA ILE A 170 9.39 1.47 12.03
C ILE A 170 9.65 2.60 13.05
N LEU A 171 9.39 3.85 12.67
CA LEU A 171 9.56 5.00 13.57
C LEU A 171 8.58 5.00 14.74
N VAL A 172 7.33 4.60 14.52
CA VAL A 172 6.28 4.65 15.55
C VAL A 172 6.24 3.38 16.40
N TRP A 173 6.43 2.20 15.80
CA TRP A 173 6.31 0.91 16.49
C TRP A 173 7.67 0.27 16.83
N GLY A 174 8.76 0.83 16.34
CA GLY A 174 10.09 0.24 16.43
C GLY A 174 10.35 -0.80 15.34
N TYR A 175 11.63 -1.15 15.19
CA TYR A 175 12.05 -2.16 14.23
C TYR A 175 11.65 -3.57 14.69
N PRO A 176 10.99 -4.39 13.86
CA PRO A 176 10.48 -5.68 14.28
C PRO A 176 11.58 -6.75 14.27
N LEU A 177 11.93 -7.28 15.44
CA LEU A 177 13.01 -8.25 15.62
C LEU A 177 12.54 -9.69 15.36
N SER A 178 11.26 -9.98 15.65
CA SER A 178 10.67 -11.31 15.46
C SER A 178 9.78 -11.42 14.21
N ALA A 179 9.53 -12.65 13.77
CA ALA A 179 8.60 -12.89 12.66
C ALA A 179 7.15 -12.49 13.00
N GLN A 180 6.77 -12.58 14.27
CA GLN A 180 5.45 -12.16 14.75
C GLN A 180 5.31 -10.64 14.74
N GLU A 181 6.30 -9.91 15.25
CA GLU A 181 6.33 -8.44 15.18
C GLU A 181 6.30 -7.96 13.73
N ARG A 182 7.03 -8.61 12.82
CA ARG A 182 6.96 -8.30 11.39
C ARG A 182 5.54 -8.48 10.85
N ARG A 183 4.91 -9.63 11.10
CA ARG A 183 3.51 -9.85 10.68
C ARG A 183 2.57 -8.78 11.21
N LYS A 184 2.76 -8.36 12.47
CA LYS A 184 1.99 -7.27 13.09
C LYS A 184 2.25 -5.95 12.37
N LEU A 185 3.50 -5.51 12.23
CA LEU A 185 3.85 -4.25 11.57
C LEU A 185 3.28 -4.18 10.14
N PHE A 186 3.56 -5.19 9.31
CA PHE A 186 3.14 -5.18 7.90
C PHE A 186 1.64 -5.47 7.71
N GLY A 187 0.98 -6.10 8.68
CA GLY A 187 -0.45 -6.43 8.62
C GLY A 187 -1.37 -5.39 9.24
N ASP A 188 -0.92 -4.76 10.33
CA ASP A 188 -1.74 -3.94 11.21
C ASP A 188 -1.42 -2.46 11.14
N PHE A 189 -0.21 -2.04 10.73
CA PHE A 189 0.06 -0.63 10.45
C PHE A 189 -0.65 -0.23 9.14
N LYS A 190 -1.62 0.69 9.24
CA LYS A 190 -2.53 1.04 8.14
C LYS A 190 -2.58 2.54 7.90
N TYR A 191 -3.02 2.89 6.70
CA TYR A 191 -3.57 4.20 6.37
C TYR A 191 -5.00 4.06 5.83
N VAL A 192 -5.81 5.10 5.99
CA VAL A 192 -7.07 5.29 5.29
C VAL A 192 -6.78 5.95 3.94
N ILE A 193 -7.16 5.29 2.85
CA ILE A 193 -7.00 5.79 1.48
C ILE A 193 -8.32 5.59 0.76
N GLY A 194 -8.93 6.67 0.24
CA GLY A 194 -10.21 6.59 -0.47
C GLY A 194 -11.33 5.88 0.31
N GLY A 195 -11.43 6.18 1.60
CA GLY A 195 -12.43 5.65 2.51
C GLY A 195 -12.18 4.23 3.02
N SER A 196 -11.12 3.56 2.59
CA SER A 196 -10.82 2.19 3.02
C SER A 196 -9.46 2.08 3.71
N THR A 197 -9.28 1.06 4.54
CA THR A 197 -7.99 0.83 5.22
C THR A 197 -7.04 -0.01 4.36
N TYR A 198 -5.78 0.41 4.31
CA TYR A 198 -4.71 -0.25 3.57
C TYR A 198 -3.52 -0.48 4.50
N SER A 199 -3.16 -1.73 4.72
CA SER A 199 -1.88 -2.08 5.35
C SER A 199 -0.79 -2.25 4.31
N LEU A 200 0.47 -2.28 4.75
CA LEU A 200 1.60 -2.61 3.89
C LEU A 200 1.37 -3.94 3.13
N SER A 201 0.88 -4.98 3.82
CA SER A 201 0.56 -6.27 3.20
C SER A 201 -0.53 -6.17 2.15
N VAL A 202 -1.57 -5.34 2.38
CA VAL A 202 -2.64 -5.10 1.41
C VAL A 202 -2.12 -4.34 0.19
N ILE A 203 -1.27 -3.32 0.37
CA ILE A 203 -0.67 -2.59 -0.75
C ILE A 203 0.21 -3.53 -1.59
N HIS A 204 1.08 -4.29 -0.94
CA HIS A 204 1.97 -5.21 -1.65
C HIS A 204 1.18 -6.33 -2.35
N ASN A 205 0.43 -7.13 -1.60
CA ASN A 205 -0.18 -8.35 -2.15
C ASN A 205 -1.52 -8.09 -2.85
N GLY A 206 -2.30 -7.16 -2.31
CA GLY A 206 -3.63 -6.83 -2.82
C GLY A 206 -3.57 -5.95 -4.06
N ILE A 207 -2.75 -4.90 -4.01
CA ILE A 207 -2.70 -3.89 -5.08
C ILE A 207 -1.60 -4.19 -6.10
N LEU A 208 -0.34 -4.21 -5.66
CA LEU A 208 0.82 -4.30 -6.56
C LEU A 208 1.03 -5.71 -7.14
N ARG A 209 0.62 -6.77 -6.43
CA ARG A 209 0.63 -8.15 -6.94
C ARG A 209 -0.70 -8.59 -7.53
N GLY A 210 -1.60 -7.67 -7.91
CA GLY A 210 -2.88 -8.02 -8.55
C GLY A 210 -3.74 -8.99 -7.73
N ASN A 211 -3.88 -8.73 -6.43
CA ASN A 211 -4.62 -9.56 -5.48
C ASN A 211 -4.11 -11.01 -5.32
N GLN A 212 -2.79 -11.20 -5.42
CA GLN A 212 -2.16 -12.49 -5.13
C GLN A 212 -2.15 -12.83 -3.64
N ARG A 213 -2.13 -14.13 -3.35
CA ARG A 213 -1.96 -14.65 -1.99
C ARG A 213 -0.56 -14.26 -1.47
N PRO A 214 -0.47 -13.73 -0.24
CA PRO A 214 0.82 -13.57 0.42
C PRO A 214 1.52 -14.93 0.57
N PRO A 215 2.85 -14.96 0.64
CA PRO A 215 3.60 -16.18 0.91
C PRO A 215 3.09 -16.85 2.19
N TYR A 216 2.88 -18.17 2.13
CA TYR A 216 2.38 -19.00 3.24
C TYR A 216 0.94 -18.69 3.70
N ASN A 217 0.20 -17.86 2.97
CA ASN A 217 -1.21 -17.57 3.24
C ASN A 217 -2.12 -18.28 2.24
N LEU A 218 -3.27 -18.78 2.72
CA LEU A 218 -4.25 -19.48 1.89
C LEU A 218 -5.27 -18.55 1.21
N ILE A 219 -5.41 -17.33 1.71
CA ILE A 219 -6.49 -16.40 1.35
C ILE A 219 -5.92 -15.19 0.60
N ARG A 220 -6.64 -14.72 -0.42
CA ARG A 220 -6.30 -13.49 -1.15
C ARG A 220 -6.64 -12.26 -0.30
N PRO A 221 -5.88 -11.16 -0.42
CA PRO A 221 -6.16 -9.93 0.33
C PRO A 221 -7.59 -9.40 0.15
N PHE A 222 -8.13 -9.48 -1.07
CA PHE A 222 -9.47 -8.99 -1.41
C PHE A 222 -10.38 -10.13 -1.85
N GLY A 223 -11.58 -10.17 -1.24
CA GLY A 223 -12.69 -11.02 -1.67
C GLY A 223 -13.45 -10.43 -2.86
N VAL A 224 -14.43 -11.18 -3.39
CA VAL A 224 -15.19 -10.80 -4.60
C VAL A 224 -15.96 -9.48 -4.43
N LYS A 225 -16.47 -9.21 -3.22
CA LYS A 225 -17.25 -7.99 -2.91
C LYS A 225 -16.38 -6.81 -2.46
N ASP A 226 -15.08 -7.03 -2.26
CA ASP A 226 -14.19 -5.98 -1.73
C ASP A 226 -13.90 -4.95 -2.81
N LYS A 227 -14.38 -3.72 -2.60
CA LYS A 227 -14.27 -2.63 -3.58
C LYS A 227 -12.82 -2.23 -3.86
N ARG A 228 -11.89 -2.47 -2.92
CA ARG A 228 -10.45 -2.18 -3.09
C ARG A 228 -9.82 -3.01 -4.20
N SER A 229 -10.41 -4.16 -4.56
CA SER A 229 -9.95 -4.98 -5.68
C SER A 229 -9.97 -4.24 -7.02
N LYS A 230 -10.83 -3.23 -7.19
CA LYS A 230 -10.88 -2.38 -8.39
C LYS A 230 -9.64 -1.50 -8.57
N VAL A 231 -8.90 -1.25 -7.49
CA VAL A 231 -7.66 -0.45 -7.50
C VAL A 231 -6.45 -1.33 -7.83
N ALA A 232 -6.56 -2.66 -7.68
CA ALA A 232 -5.46 -3.57 -7.91
C ALA A 232 -4.96 -3.54 -9.36
N LEU A 233 -3.68 -3.83 -9.55
CA LEU A 233 -3.12 -4.00 -10.88
C LEU A 233 -3.81 -5.20 -11.58
N PRO A 234 -4.05 -5.10 -12.90
CA PRO A 234 -4.69 -6.18 -13.65
C PRO A 234 -3.81 -7.44 -13.74
N TYR A 235 -2.50 -7.28 -13.61
CA TYR A 235 -1.52 -8.36 -13.57
C TYR A 235 -0.45 -8.08 -12.51
N VAL A 236 0.23 -9.14 -12.08
CA VAL A 236 1.39 -9.04 -11.17
C VAL A 236 2.49 -8.26 -11.87
N GLU A 237 3.10 -7.30 -11.18
CA GLU A 237 4.34 -6.65 -11.60
C GLU A 237 5.51 -7.25 -10.80
N PRO A 238 6.31 -8.18 -11.35
CA PRO A 238 7.36 -8.87 -10.58
C PRO A 238 8.49 -7.96 -10.12
N LEU A 239 8.75 -6.85 -10.82
CA LEU A 239 9.85 -5.95 -10.50
C LEU A 239 9.65 -5.20 -9.16
N ILE A 240 8.42 -5.13 -8.63
CA ILE A 240 8.16 -4.52 -7.32
C ILE A 240 8.93 -5.20 -6.18
N HIS A 241 9.26 -6.48 -6.33
CA HIS A 241 10.02 -7.24 -5.33
C HIS A 241 11.44 -6.72 -5.12
N PHE A 242 11.93 -5.93 -6.07
CA PHE A 242 13.21 -5.23 -6.02
C PHE A 242 13.07 -3.75 -5.68
N ALA A 243 11.84 -3.28 -5.38
CA ALA A 243 11.52 -1.88 -5.09
C ALA A 243 10.93 -1.64 -3.70
N LEU A 244 10.26 -2.64 -3.13
CA LEU A 244 9.61 -2.56 -1.82
C LEU A 244 10.59 -2.86 -0.68
N VAL A 245 10.73 -1.92 0.26
CA VAL A 245 11.67 -2.00 1.38
C VAL A 245 11.00 -2.50 2.65
N TYR A 246 11.65 -3.45 3.33
CA TYR A 246 11.19 -4.05 4.59
C TYR A 246 11.97 -3.55 5.82
N GLY A 247 12.88 -2.59 5.63
CA GLY A 247 13.82 -2.13 6.66
C GLY A 247 14.96 -3.10 6.96
N THR A 248 15.19 -4.10 6.09
CA THR A 248 16.14 -5.21 6.31
C THR A 248 17.39 -5.06 5.44
N ARG A 249 18.54 -5.54 5.94
CA ARG A 249 19.83 -5.50 5.21
C ARG A 249 19.84 -6.32 3.91
N SER A 250 19.19 -7.48 3.89
CA SER A 250 19.04 -8.29 2.67
C SER A 250 17.92 -7.83 1.73
N GLY A 251 17.20 -6.76 2.08
CA GLY A 251 16.13 -6.19 1.27
C GLY A 251 16.65 -5.35 0.09
N PRO A 252 15.76 -4.86 -0.79
CA PRO A 252 16.13 -3.95 -1.87
C PRO A 252 16.59 -2.58 -1.35
N SER A 253 17.26 -1.82 -2.22
CA SER A 253 17.63 -0.44 -1.92
C SER A 253 16.42 0.47 -1.95
N LEU A 254 16.36 1.42 -1.02
CA LEU A 254 15.32 2.45 -1.01
C LEU A 254 15.51 3.40 -2.18
N ARG A 255 14.44 3.63 -2.93
CA ARG A 255 14.38 4.54 -4.09
C ARG A 255 13.02 5.20 -4.18
N CYS A 256 12.99 6.34 -4.86
CA CYS A 256 11.76 7.04 -5.20
C CYS A 256 11.42 6.80 -6.68
N TYR A 257 10.14 6.57 -6.97
CA TYR A 257 9.66 6.19 -8.30
C TYR A 257 8.73 7.24 -8.89
N SER A 258 8.79 7.44 -10.21
CA SER A 258 8.01 8.41 -10.96
C SER A 258 7.12 7.73 -12.01
N PRO A 259 5.84 8.14 -12.18
CA PRO A 259 4.97 7.54 -13.19
C PRO A 259 5.55 7.65 -14.62
N GLY A 260 6.26 8.73 -14.93
CA GLY A 260 6.84 8.93 -16.27
C GLY A 260 8.00 7.99 -16.62
N ASN A 261 8.68 7.39 -15.62
CA ASN A 261 9.84 6.52 -15.85
C ASN A 261 9.74 5.17 -15.11
N ILE A 262 8.56 4.82 -14.60
CA ILE A 262 8.38 3.72 -13.64
C ILE A 262 8.99 2.39 -14.12
N ASP A 263 8.78 2.01 -15.37
CA ASP A 263 9.29 0.75 -15.91
C ASP A 263 10.83 0.72 -15.94
N LYS A 264 11.44 1.84 -16.35
CA LYS A 264 12.90 2.00 -16.36
C LYS A 264 13.47 1.98 -14.95
N GLU A 265 12.87 2.72 -14.02
CA GLU A 265 13.34 2.80 -12.63
C GLU A 265 13.20 1.45 -11.90
N LEU A 266 12.13 0.70 -12.16
CA LEU A 266 11.94 -0.66 -11.66
C LEU A 266 12.96 -1.64 -12.23
N MET A 267 13.26 -1.53 -13.53
CA MET A 267 14.30 -2.31 -14.18
C MET A 267 15.68 -2.01 -13.58
N GLU A 268 16.00 -0.74 -13.37
CA GLU A 268 17.23 -0.33 -12.69
C GLU A 268 17.31 -0.82 -11.25
N ALA A 269 16.18 -0.92 -10.54
CA ALA A 269 16.12 -1.47 -9.18
C ALA A 269 16.41 -2.98 -9.19
N ALA A 270 15.83 -3.72 -10.14
CA ALA A 270 16.11 -5.14 -10.33
C ALA A 270 17.57 -5.41 -10.69
N HIS A 271 18.13 -4.67 -11.64
CA HIS A 271 19.54 -4.76 -12.01
C HIS A 271 20.45 -4.51 -10.80
N ASN A 272 20.19 -3.44 -10.03
CA ASN A 272 20.98 -3.13 -8.85
C ASN A 272 20.88 -4.25 -7.81
N PHE A 273 19.67 -4.72 -7.50
CA PHE A 273 19.45 -5.78 -6.52
C PHE A 273 20.17 -7.08 -6.89
N LEU A 274 20.00 -7.55 -8.13
CA LEU A 274 20.58 -8.80 -8.60
C LEU A 274 22.10 -8.72 -8.71
N ARG A 275 22.64 -7.58 -9.18
CA ARG A 275 24.09 -7.35 -9.24
C ARG A 275 24.72 -7.35 -7.83
N ASN A 276 24.03 -6.77 -6.86
CA ASN A 276 24.52 -6.61 -5.48
C ASN A 276 24.15 -7.79 -4.57
N GLY A 277 24.31 -9.02 -5.08
CA GLY A 277 24.14 -10.25 -4.31
C GLY A 277 22.73 -10.85 -4.31
N GLY A 278 21.77 -10.27 -5.04
CA GLY A 278 20.44 -10.88 -5.23
C GLY A 278 20.51 -12.26 -5.90
N VAL A 279 21.52 -12.48 -6.75
CA VAL A 279 21.92 -13.78 -7.28
C VAL A 279 23.43 -13.91 -7.35
N ILE A 280 23.94 -15.07 -6.93
CA ILE A 280 25.35 -15.45 -7.06
C ILE A 280 25.39 -16.73 -7.89
N ILE A 281 26.15 -16.73 -8.98
CA ILE A 281 26.32 -17.88 -9.86
C ILE A 281 27.77 -18.32 -9.75
N ASP A 282 27.96 -19.55 -9.31
CA ASP A 282 29.25 -20.22 -9.27
C ASP A 282 29.31 -21.24 -10.41
N ALA A 283 30.13 -20.96 -11.42
CA ALA A 283 30.28 -21.80 -12.61
C ALA A 283 31.07 -23.08 -12.33
N GLU A 284 31.98 -23.06 -11.34
CA GLU A 284 32.82 -24.21 -11.00
C GLU A 284 32.00 -25.27 -10.28
N THR A 285 31.26 -24.85 -9.25
CA THR A 285 30.39 -25.74 -8.47
C THR A 285 29.01 -25.93 -9.10
N LYS A 286 28.68 -25.14 -10.13
CA LYS A 286 27.39 -25.12 -10.83
C LYS A 286 26.23 -24.88 -9.87
N VAL A 287 26.39 -23.89 -8.99
CA VAL A 287 25.38 -23.50 -8.00
C VAL A 287 24.92 -22.08 -8.26
N ALA A 288 23.60 -21.88 -8.35
CA ALA A 288 22.96 -20.58 -8.29
C ALA A 288 22.37 -20.35 -6.89
N SER A 289 22.89 -19.33 -6.19
CA SER A 289 22.44 -18.94 -4.85
C SER A 289 21.55 -17.71 -4.93
N LEU A 290 20.26 -17.86 -4.67
CA LEU A 290 19.24 -16.82 -4.81
C LEU A 290 18.87 -16.17 -3.47
N ASN A 291 18.57 -14.87 -3.48
CA ASN A 291 17.96 -14.21 -2.33
C ASN A 291 16.58 -14.81 -2.01
N LYS A 292 16.20 -14.89 -0.72
CA LYS A 292 14.93 -15.48 -0.28
C LYS A 292 13.67 -14.81 -0.84
N ILE A 293 13.74 -13.55 -1.28
CA ILE A 293 12.62 -12.88 -1.96
C ILE A 293 12.14 -13.70 -3.18
N LEU A 294 13.08 -14.22 -3.97
CA LEU A 294 12.79 -15.07 -5.13
C LEU A 294 12.17 -16.42 -4.72
N ARG A 295 12.40 -16.88 -3.49
CA ARG A 295 11.75 -18.07 -2.92
C ARG A 295 10.33 -17.79 -2.46
N TRP A 296 10.14 -16.73 -1.69
CA TRP A 296 8.86 -16.40 -1.07
C TRP A 296 7.81 -16.03 -2.10
N TYR A 297 8.24 -15.33 -3.15
CA TYR A 297 7.40 -14.84 -4.23
C TYR A 297 7.65 -15.56 -5.56
N SER A 298 8.15 -16.80 -5.50
CA SER A 298 8.49 -17.60 -6.69
C SER A 298 7.37 -17.65 -7.74
N VAL A 299 6.11 -17.74 -7.29
CA VAL A 299 4.90 -17.77 -8.13
C VAL A 299 4.72 -16.54 -9.02
N ASP A 300 5.39 -15.43 -8.71
CA ASP A 300 5.34 -14.20 -9.50
C ASP A 300 6.38 -14.18 -10.63
N PHE A 301 7.37 -15.08 -10.58
CA PHE A 301 8.46 -15.18 -11.55
C PHE A 301 8.34 -16.43 -12.44
N GLY A 302 7.83 -17.54 -11.92
CA GLY A 302 7.67 -18.80 -12.67
C GLY A 302 7.14 -19.96 -11.83
N LYS A 303 6.74 -21.05 -12.50
CA LYS A 303 6.19 -22.26 -11.86
C LYS A 303 7.26 -23.28 -11.45
N SER A 304 8.49 -23.11 -11.93
CA SER A 304 9.63 -23.97 -11.64
C SER A 304 10.89 -23.14 -11.42
N GLU A 305 11.91 -23.70 -10.78
CA GLU A 305 13.20 -23.03 -10.60
C GLU A 305 13.82 -22.62 -11.94
N VAL A 306 13.65 -23.44 -12.98
CA VAL A 306 14.11 -23.12 -14.34
C VAL A 306 13.39 -21.90 -14.90
N GLU A 307 12.06 -21.82 -14.75
CA GLU A 307 11.29 -20.65 -15.20
C GLU A 307 11.67 -19.39 -14.42
N ILE A 308 11.87 -19.49 -13.11
CA ILE A 308 12.31 -18.36 -12.27
C ILE A 308 13.68 -17.87 -12.72
N LEU A 309 14.63 -18.77 -12.96
CA LEU A 309 15.98 -18.41 -13.39
C LEU A 309 16.00 -17.80 -14.80
N LYS A 310 15.21 -18.35 -15.74
CA LYS A 310 15.01 -17.75 -17.07
C LYS A 310 14.31 -16.39 -17.00
N HIS A 311 13.44 -16.18 -16.02
CA HIS A 311 12.79 -14.90 -15.83
C HIS A 311 13.78 -13.84 -15.31
N ILE A 312 14.53 -14.15 -14.25
CA ILE A 312 15.49 -13.20 -13.69
C ILE A 312 16.71 -12.97 -14.59
N SER A 313 17.03 -13.88 -15.52
CA SER A 313 18.13 -13.67 -16.47
C SER A 313 17.93 -12.42 -17.33
N ASN A 314 16.67 -12.06 -17.63
CA ASN A 314 16.32 -10.82 -18.33
C ASN A 314 16.74 -9.55 -17.56
N TYR A 315 17.04 -9.69 -16.27
CA TYR A 315 17.42 -8.60 -15.38
C TYR A 315 18.89 -8.65 -14.98
N LEU A 316 19.67 -9.57 -15.55
CA LEU A 316 21.11 -9.65 -15.33
C LEU A 316 21.86 -8.86 -16.39
N VAL A 317 23.11 -8.52 -16.07
CA VAL A 317 24.06 -8.07 -17.09
C VAL A 317 24.34 -9.21 -18.07
N ALA A 318 24.61 -8.87 -19.34
CA ALA A 318 24.71 -9.83 -20.44
C ALA A 318 25.57 -11.06 -20.10
N GLU A 319 26.79 -10.85 -19.61
CA GLU A 319 27.72 -11.92 -19.23
C GLU A 319 27.12 -12.91 -18.22
N LYS A 320 26.51 -12.41 -17.14
CA LYS A 320 25.87 -13.26 -16.12
C LYS A 320 24.60 -13.94 -16.64
N SER A 321 23.86 -13.27 -17.52
CA SER A 321 22.66 -13.84 -18.15
C SER A 321 23.04 -15.01 -19.04
N GLU A 322 24.04 -14.83 -19.92
CA GLU A 322 24.53 -15.87 -20.82
C GLU A 322 25.05 -17.09 -20.05
N LEU A 323 25.90 -16.86 -19.05
CA LEU A 323 26.39 -17.92 -18.16
C LEU A 323 25.24 -18.69 -17.48
N LEU A 324 24.26 -17.97 -16.93
CA LEU A 324 23.11 -18.59 -16.27
C LEU A 324 22.32 -19.48 -17.25
N LEU A 325 22.05 -18.96 -18.44
CA LEU A 325 21.26 -19.66 -19.46
C LEU A 325 22.00 -20.89 -20.02
N GLU A 326 23.32 -20.82 -20.17
CA GLU A 326 24.15 -21.96 -20.56
C GLU A 326 24.11 -23.08 -19.50
N LEU A 327 24.34 -22.74 -18.23
CA LEU A 327 24.30 -23.70 -17.12
C LEU A 327 22.91 -24.35 -16.97
N LEU A 328 21.86 -23.58 -17.21
CA LEU A 328 20.48 -24.06 -17.24
C LEU A 328 20.23 -25.04 -18.40
N ALA A 329 20.68 -24.70 -19.61
CA ALA A 329 20.48 -25.52 -20.79
C ALA A 329 21.16 -26.90 -20.65
N ASN A 330 22.31 -26.94 -19.97
CA ASN A 330 23.05 -28.17 -19.71
C ASN A 330 22.44 -29.01 -18.57
N GLY A 331 21.43 -28.52 -17.84
CA GLY A 331 20.74 -29.24 -16.77
C GLY A 331 21.59 -29.49 -15.51
N GLN A 332 22.70 -28.77 -15.36
CA GLN A 332 23.70 -29.03 -14.31
C GLN A 332 23.63 -28.05 -13.14
N LEU A 333 22.72 -27.07 -13.19
CA LEU A 333 22.64 -26.00 -12.22
C LEU A 333 21.81 -26.40 -10.99
N LYS A 334 22.45 -26.44 -9.82
CA LYS A 334 21.77 -26.61 -8.54
C LYS A 334 21.33 -25.26 -7.99
N VAL A 335 20.06 -25.13 -7.59
CA VAL A 335 19.54 -23.91 -6.97
C VAL A 335 19.59 -24.01 -5.45
N THR A 336 20.09 -22.96 -4.81
CA THR A 336 20.07 -22.80 -3.36
C THR A 336 19.59 -21.40 -2.99
N TYR A 337 19.18 -21.21 -1.74
CA TYR A 337 18.72 -19.91 -1.26
C TYR A 337 19.61 -19.42 -0.12
N GLN A 338 20.06 -18.18 -0.25
CA GLN A 338 20.95 -17.52 0.70
C GLN A 338 20.22 -17.32 2.05
N PRO A 339 20.95 -17.27 3.18
CA PRO A 339 20.43 -16.69 4.43
C PRO A 339 19.89 -15.28 4.17
N TYR A 340 18.88 -14.87 4.93
CA TYR A 340 18.30 -13.53 4.80
C TYR A 340 18.57 -12.78 6.08
N ASP A 341 19.38 -11.72 5.99
CA ASP A 341 19.73 -10.84 7.09
C ASP A 341 18.54 -9.92 7.39
N TRP A 342 17.86 -10.25 8.49
CA TRP A 342 16.76 -9.48 9.06
C TRP A 342 17.24 -8.34 9.97
N GLY A 343 18.54 -8.05 10.02
CA GLY A 343 19.05 -6.87 10.71
C GLY A 343 18.51 -5.60 10.09
N MET A 344 18.30 -4.58 10.94
CA MET A 344 17.83 -3.27 10.53
C MET A 344 18.84 -2.63 9.57
N ASN A 345 18.32 -1.97 8.55
CA ASN A 345 19.10 -1.26 7.54
C ASN A 345 19.39 0.20 7.97
N SER A 346 19.88 0.36 9.19
CA SER A 346 20.25 1.64 9.80
C SER A 346 21.68 1.63 10.33
#